data_AF-A0A9D0YEU2-F1
#
_entry.id   AF-A0A9D0YEU2-F1
#
_cell.length_a   1.000
_cell.length_b   1.000
_cell.length_c   1.000
_cell.angle_alpha   90.00
_cell.angle_beta   90.00
_cell.angle_gamma   90.00
#
_symmetry.space_group_name_H-M   'P 1'
#
loop_
_entity.id
_entity.type
_entity.pdbx_description
1 polymer ?
#
loop_
_entity_poly.entity_id
_entity_poly.type
_entity_poly.pdbx_seq_one_letter_code
_entity_poly.pdbx_strand_id
1 'polypeptide(L)'
;LWLYELSKNLGMEFATASFHNSYYFHKEDNEVTNKEEVIADFHELIERLMKENSPKSWFRAFFNLGLINYIRGGKRMLPCEAGSANFFIEPNGDVYPCNGLEERYWKASMGNIHNYDNFEELWFSGDATKVRNLVSTCPKNCWMVGTAAPVMKKYIKHPAAWVIKNKIKSLLGRPICVDTIPTYDVGQDSLQGDLRETGGGTIPDQSGLKVG
;
A
#
# COMPACT_ATOMS: atom_id res chain seq x y z
N LEU A 1 -17.10 5.93 -14.91
CA LEU A 1 -15.70 6.32 -15.29
C LEU A 1 -15.53 7.64 -16.10
N TRP A 2 -16.34 8.69 -15.91
CA TRP A 2 -16.18 9.94 -16.69
C TRP A 2 -14.88 10.72 -16.38
N LEU A 3 -14.42 10.70 -15.13
CA LEU A 3 -13.19 11.38 -14.70
C LEU A 3 -11.94 10.81 -15.38
N TYR A 4 -11.92 9.50 -15.64
CA TYR A 4 -10.83 8.87 -16.36
C TYR A 4 -10.76 9.37 -17.81
N GLU A 5 -11.90 9.48 -18.49
CA GLU A 5 -11.93 10.06 -19.85
C GLU A 5 -11.53 11.54 -19.86
N LEU A 6 -11.98 12.31 -18.86
CA LEU A 6 -11.55 13.69 -18.70
C LEU A 6 -10.02 13.77 -18.52
N SER A 7 -9.43 12.93 -17.66
CA SER A 7 -7.97 12.94 -17.48
C SER A 7 -7.21 12.63 -18.77
N LYS A 8 -7.72 11.71 -19.59
CA LYS A 8 -7.11 11.39 -20.89
C LYS A 8 -7.19 12.56 -21.85
N ASN A 9 -8.35 13.22 -21.93
CA ASN A 9 -8.55 14.39 -22.78
C ASN A 9 -7.65 15.58 -22.37
N LEU A 10 -7.32 15.68 -21.08
CA LEU A 10 -6.41 16.69 -20.55
C LEU A 10 -4.94 16.29 -20.60
N GLY A 11 -4.60 15.08 -21.05
CA GLY A 11 -3.23 14.57 -21.02
C GLY A 11 -2.68 14.35 -19.61
N MET A 12 -3.57 14.18 -18.62
CA MET A 12 -3.24 14.00 -17.21
C MET A 12 -3.19 12.52 -16.82
N GLU A 13 -2.45 12.25 -15.74
CA GLU A 13 -2.39 10.92 -15.14
C GLU A 13 -3.61 10.66 -14.25
N PHE A 14 -4.29 9.53 -14.45
CA PHE A 14 -5.38 9.10 -13.58
C PHE A 14 -4.83 8.28 -12.41
N ALA A 15 -5.05 8.77 -11.18
CA ALA A 15 -4.67 8.08 -9.95
C ALA A 15 -5.90 7.45 -9.29
N THR A 16 -5.70 6.29 -8.68
CA THR A 16 -6.75 5.58 -7.95
C THR A 16 -6.32 5.30 -6.52
N ALA A 17 -7.28 5.37 -5.61
CA ALA A 17 -7.12 5.07 -4.20
C ALA A 17 -8.46 4.55 -3.64
N SER A 18 -8.40 3.92 -2.48
CA SER A 18 -9.56 3.60 -1.64
C SER A 18 -9.36 4.26 -0.28
N PHE A 19 -10.38 4.32 0.57
CA PHE A 19 -10.25 4.85 1.92
C PHE A 19 -9.27 4.02 2.74
N HIS A 20 -8.43 4.69 3.52
CA HIS A 20 -7.56 4.06 4.51
C HIS A 20 -7.75 4.78 5.84
N ASN A 21 -8.10 4.04 6.88
CA ASN A 21 -8.06 4.56 8.24
C ASN A 21 -6.61 4.67 8.69
N SER A 22 -6.25 5.80 9.28
CA SER A 22 -4.94 6.03 9.85
C SER A 22 -4.93 7.23 10.79
N TYR A 23 -3.93 7.24 11.66
CA TYR A 23 -3.63 8.36 12.55
C TYR A 23 -3.45 9.67 11.76
N TYR A 24 -2.81 9.59 10.59
CA TYR A 24 -2.51 10.73 9.73
C TYR A 24 -3.77 11.38 9.14
N PHE A 25 -4.80 10.59 8.83
CA PHE A 25 -6.07 11.11 8.32
C PHE A 25 -7.07 11.47 9.42
N HIS A 26 -6.73 11.22 10.69
CA HIS A 26 -7.62 11.37 11.85
C HIS A 26 -8.96 10.65 11.65
N LYS A 27 -8.90 9.43 11.09
CA LYS A 27 -10.06 8.59 10.78
C LYS A 27 -9.82 7.13 11.11
N GLU A 28 -10.83 6.53 11.74
CA GLU A 28 -10.81 5.15 12.25
C GLU A 28 -12.02 4.33 11.78
N ASP A 29 -13.01 4.99 11.20
CA ASP A 29 -14.35 4.48 10.91
C ASP A 29 -14.74 4.54 9.43
N ASN A 30 -13.83 4.88 8.52
CA ASN A 30 -14.17 4.85 7.10
C ASN A 30 -14.41 3.41 6.65
N GLU A 31 -15.53 3.22 5.96
CA GLU A 31 -15.86 1.99 5.26
C GLU A 31 -16.39 2.32 3.86
N VAL A 32 -15.98 1.52 2.88
CA VAL A 32 -16.61 1.55 1.55
C VAL A 32 -17.95 0.84 1.65
N THR A 33 -19.05 1.58 1.60
CA THR A 33 -20.41 1.02 1.76
C THR A 33 -20.92 0.35 0.48
N ASN A 34 -20.69 0.95 -0.69
CA ASN A 34 -21.13 0.42 -1.99
C ASN A 34 -20.02 -0.46 -2.64
N LYS A 35 -19.64 -1.55 -1.97
CA LYS A 35 -18.47 -2.38 -2.39
C LYS A 35 -18.63 -2.90 -3.82
N GLU A 36 -19.81 -3.38 -4.20
CA GLU A 36 -20.07 -3.97 -5.51
C GLU A 36 -19.92 -2.96 -6.64
N GLU A 37 -20.49 -1.76 -6.48
CA GLU A 37 -20.39 -0.66 -7.44
C GLU A 37 -18.94 -0.22 -7.64
N VAL A 38 -18.21 -0.01 -6.54
CA VAL A 38 -16.80 0.39 -6.58
C VAL A 38 -15.93 -0.68 -7.22
N ILE A 39 -16.17 -1.96 -6.91
CA ILE A 39 -15.47 -3.09 -7.54
C ILE A 39 -15.77 -3.14 -9.04
N ALA A 40 -17.03 -2.91 -9.45
CA ALA A 40 -17.41 -2.87 -10.86
C ALA A 40 -16.72 -1.74 -11.62
N ASP A 41 -16.65 -0.53 -11.03
CA ASP A 41 -15.92 0.61 -11.60
C ASP A 41 -14.42 0.31 -11.74
N PHE A 42 -13.80 -0.29 -10.72
CA PHE A 42 -12.39 -0.70 -10.81
C PHE A 42 -12.17 -1.77 -11.87
N HIS A 43 -13.09 -2.73 -12.00
CA HIS A 43 -13.00 -3.77 -13.01
C HIS A 43 -13.12 -3.17 -14.41
N GLU A 44 -14.06 -2.27 -14.64
CA GLU A 44 -14.19 -1.55 -15.90
C GLU A 44 -12.91 -0.74 -16.22
N LEU A 45 -12.31 -0.09 -15.22
CA LEU A 45 -11.06 0.64 -15.38
C LEU A 45 -9.90 -0.30 -15.74
N ILE A 46 -9.80 -1.47 -15.11
CA ILE A 46 -8.79 -2.51 -15.44
C ILE A 46 -8.92 -2.92 -16.91
N GLU A 47 -10.14 -3.18 -17.39
CA GLU A 47 -10.41 -3.52 -18.78
C GLU A 47 -9.96 -2.42 -19.75
N ARG A 48 -10.28 -1.15 -19.44
CA ARG A 48 -9.85 0.01 -20.25
C ARG A 48 -8.33 0.16 -20.27
N LEU A 49 -7.67 0.09 -19.10
CA LEU A 49 -6.22 0.22 -18.97
C LEU A 49 -5.46 -0.88 -19.73
N MET A 50 -5.98 -2.11 -19.73
CA MET A 50 -5.36 -3.22 -20.46
C MET A 50 -5.50 -3.13 -21.98
N LYS A 51 -6.49 -2.36 -22.48
CA LYS A 51 -6.64 -2.05 -23.91
C LYS A 51 -5.68 -0.95 -24.38
N GLU A 52 -5.11 -0.14 -23.48
CA GLU A 52 -4.15 0.89 -23.85
C GLU A 52 -2.82 0.32 -24.38
N ASN A 53 -2.06 1.15 -25.09
CA ASN A 53 -0.74 0.83 -25.64
C ASN A 53 0.39 1.39 -24.75
N SER A 54 0.28 1.20 -23.43
CA SER A 54 1.24 1.71 -22.45
C SER A 54 1.52 0.65 -21.37
N PRO A 55 2.77 0.18 -21.21
CA PRO A 55 3.13 -0.71 -20.11
C PRO A 55 2.75 -0.15 -18.74
N LYS A 56 2.90 1.16 -18.54
CA LYS A 56 2.50 1.84 -17.29
C LYS A 56 1.02 1.62 -16.98
N SER A 57 0.15 1.71 -17.98
CA SER A 57 -1.29 1.45 -17.82
C SER A 57 -1.58 0.00 -17.48
N TRP A 58 -0.84 -0.96 -18.04
CA TRP A 58 -1.02 -2.37 -17.71
C TRP A 58 -0.62 -2.70 -16.27
N PHE A 59 0.48 -2.12 -15.78
CA PHE A 59 0.85 -2.26 -14.38
C PHE A 59 -0.12 -1.52 -13.44
N ARG A 60 -0.75 -0.43 -13.89
CA ARG A 60 -1.86 0.19 -13.14
C ARG A 60 -3.09 -0.70 -13.07
N ALA A 61 -3.39 -1.49 -14.09
CA ALA A 61 -4.44 -2.50 -14.01
C ALA A 61 -4.13 -3.53 -12.92
N PHE A 62 -2.88 -4.01 -12.82
CA PHE A 62 -2.46 -4.87 -11.71
C PHE A 62 -2.61 -4.16 -10.34
N PHE A 63 -2.23 -2.88 -10.23
CA PHE A 63 -2.41 -2.11 -9.00
C PHE A 63 -3.90 -2.00 -8.60
N ASN A 64 -4.79 -1.73 -9.56
CA ASN A 64 -6.24 -1.64 -9.33
C ASN A 64 -6.84 -2.99 -8.94
N LEU A 65 -6.30 -4.12 -9.43
CA LEU A 65 -6.68 -5.44 -8.94
C LEU A 65 -6.41 -5.58 -7.43
N GLY A 66 -5.29 -5.02 -6.95
CA GLY A 66 -4.98 -4.95 -5.52
C GLY A 66 -5.94 -4.06 -4.73
N LEU A 67 -6.48 -2.98 -5.33
CA LEU A 67 -7.52 -2.16 -4.70
C LEU A 67 -8.85 -2.93 -4.59
N ILE A 68 -9.25 -3.68 -5.62
CA ILE A 68 -10.41 -4.59 -5.55
C ILE A 68 -10.24 -5.58 -4.39
N ASN A 69 -9.07 -6.20 -4.30
CA ASN A 69 -8.78 -7.15 -3.23
C ASN A 69 -8.79 -6.49 -1.83
N TYR A 70 -8.24 -5.27 -1.72
CA TYR A 70 -8.30 -4.49 -0.48
C TYR A 70 -9.75 -4.19 -0.04
N ILE A 71 -10.62 -3.78 -0.97
CA ILE A 71 -12.03 -3.49 -0.70
C ILE A 71 -12.78 -4.74 -0.22
N ARG A 72 -12.39 -5.91 -0.72
CA ARG A 72 -12.90 -7.22 -0.28
C ARG A 72 -12.34 -7.67 1.08
N GLY A 73 -11.44 -6.90 1.70
CA GLY A 73 -10.76 -7.26 2.95
C GLY A 73 -9.63 -8.28 2.76
N GLY A 74 -9.24 -8.57 1.52
CA GLY A 74 -8.20 -9.53 1.19
C GLY A 74 -6.80 -9.06 1.58
N LYS A 75 -5.92 -10.03 1.85
CA LYS A 75 -4.50 -9.79 2.14
C LYS A 75 -3.79 -9.15 0.94
N ARG A 76 -2.84 -8.24 1.18
CA ARG A 76 -2.03 -7.63 0.11
C ARG A 76 -1.45 -8.70 -0.83
N MET A 77 -1.51 -8.44 -2.13
CA MET A 77 -0.95 -9.34 -3.15
C MET A 77 0.58 -9.45 -3.07
N LEU A 78 1.24 -8.36 -2.65
CA LEU A 78 2.68 -8.24 -2.44
C LEU A 78 2.94 -7.66 -1.05
N PRO A 79 4.09 -7.98 -0.43
CA PRO A 79 4.44 -7.47 0.90
C PRO A 79 4.45 -5.94 0.94
N CYS A 80 4.30 -5.39 2.14
CA CYS A 80 4.62 -4.00 2.46
C CYS A 80 6.04 -3.94 3.03
N GLU A 81 6.89 -3.10 2.43
CA GLU A 81 8.26 -2.85 2.91
C GLU A 81 8.44 -1.41 3.37
N ALA A 82 7.39 -0.81 3.90
CA ALA A 82 7.44 0.49 4.57
C ALA A 82 8.54 0.51 5.67
N GLY A 83 9.24 1.62 5.84
CA GLY A 83 10.41 1.71 6.73
C GLY A 83 11.69 1.10 6.16
N SER A 84 11.65 0.34 5.06
CA SER A 84 12.83 -0.18 4.36
C SER A 84 12.95 0.38 2.94
N ALA A 85 11.85 0.44 2.19
CA ALA A 85 11.80 0.95 0.82
C ALA A 85 11.32 2.41 0.72
N ASN A 86 10.69 2.91 1.78
CA ASN A 86 10.14 4.26 1.88
C ASN A 86 9.95 4.62 3.36
N PHE A 87 9.75 5.90 3.63
CA PHE A 87 9.40 6.42 4.94
C PHE A 87 8.45 7.61 4.78
N PHE A 88 7.87 8.03 5.89
CA PHE A 88 7.04 9.20 6.02
C PHE A 88 7.66 10.12 7.08
N ILE A 89 7.68 11.42 6.85
CA ILE A 89 8.18 12.40 7.81
C ILE A 89 7.09 13.42 8.13
N GLU A 90 6.86 13.64 9.41
CA GLU A 90 5.93 14.65 9.89
C GLU A 90 6.57 16.04 9.95
N PRO A 91 5.77 17.12 9.93
CA PRO A 91 6.31 18.49 10.01
C PRO A 91 7.13 18.78 11.26
N ASN A 92 6.92 18.04 12.36
CA ASN A 92 7.71 18.14 13.60
C ASN A 92 9.03 17.34 13.55
N GLY A 93 9.34 16.68 12.42
CA GLY A 93 10.55 15.91 12.22
C GLY A 93 10.45 14.42 12.56
N ASP A 94 9.32 13.92 13.06
CA ASP A 94 9.17 12.49 13.36
C ASP A 94 9.14 11.66 12.07
N VAL A 95 9.94 10.61 12.04
CA VAL A 95 10.04 9.68 10.90
C VAL A 95 9.26 8.41 11.22
N TYR A 96 8.29 8.09 10.39
CA TYR A 96 7.48 6.87 10.46
C TYR A 96 7.77 5.97 9.24
N PRO A 97 7.49 4.66 9.35
CA PRO A 97 7.63 3.76 8.21
C PRO A 97 6.61 4.07 7.11
N CYS A 98 5.40 4.52 7.47
CA CYS A 98 4.36 4.98 6.55
C CYS A 98 3.33 5.87 7.27
N ASN A 99 2.48 6.56 6.51
CA ASN A 99 1.36 7.36 7.01
C ASN A 99 0.07 6.53 7.25
N GLY A 100 0.14 5.22 7.06
CA GLY A 100 -1.00 4.30 7.13
C GLY A 100 -1.13 3.57 8.47
N LEU A 101 -0.55 4.09 9.55
CA LEU A 101 -0.57 3.43 10.87
C LEU A 101 -1.90 3.70 11.60
N GLU A 102 -2.34 2.78 12.44
CA GLU A 102 -3.50 2.93 13.33
C GLU A 102 -3.12 2.41 14.71
N GLU A 103 -3.45 3.15 15.76
CA GLU A 103 -3.05 2.81 17.14
C GLU A 103 -3.60 1.46 17.59
N ARG A 104 -4.80 1.07 17.13
CA ARG A 104 -5.38 -0.26 17.40
C ARG A 104 -4.52 -1.44 16.93
N TYR A 105 -3.65 -1.22 15.94
CA TYR A 105 -2.68 -2.22 15.49
C TYR A 105 -1.29 -1.93 16.05
N TRP A 106 -0.76 -0.75 15.80
CA TRP A 106 0.46 -0.21 16.39
C TRP A 106 0.78 1.13 15.73
N LYS A 107 1.47 2.00 16.46
CA LYS A 107 2.06 3.23 15.94
C LYS A 107 3.39 3.46 16.65
N ALA A 108 4.47 3.56 15.88
CA ALA A 108 5.81 3.75 16.41
C ALA A 108 6.65 4.60 15.45
N SER A 109 7.33 5.60 16.00
CA SER A 109 8.31 6.42 15.29
C SER A 109 9.64 5.66 15.16
N MET A 110 10.33 5.87 14.04
CA MET A 110 11.70 5.41 13.78
C MET A 110 12.75 6.36 14.38
N GLY A 111 12.33 7.54 14.84
CA GLY A 111 13.18 8.61 15.37
C GLY A 111 12.70 9.99 14.92
N ASN A 112 13.33 11.05 15.42
CA ASN A 112 13.09 12.43 14.99
C ASN A 112 14.36 12.99 14.35
N ILE A 113 14.25 13.64 13.18
CA ILE A 113 15.42 14.16 12.45
C ILE A 113 16.22 15.20 13.22
N HIS A 114 15.64 15.86 14.23
CA HIS A 114 16.33 16.83 15.07
C HIS A 114 17.29 16.20 16.08
N ASN A 115 17.20 14.88 16.31
CA ASN A 115 17.98 14.16 17.32
C ASN A 115 19.22 13.46 16.75
N TYR A 116 19.52 13.63 15.46
CA TYR A 116 20.62 12.96 14.77
C TYR A 116 21.40 13.95 13.91
N ASP A 117 22.70 13.74 13.78
CA ASP A 117 23.57 14.59 12.96
C ASP A 117 23.29 14.41 11.46
N ASN A 118 22.83 13.22 11.05
CA ASN A 118 22.47 12.90 9.68
C ASN A 118 21.37 11.84 9.60
N PHE A 119 20.74 11.72 8.43
CA PHE A 119 19.62 10.81 8.22
C PHE A 119 20.03 9.33 8.27
N GLU A 120 21.27 8.97 7.92
CA GLU A 120 21.71 7.57 7.94
C GLU A 120 21.77 7.02 9.36
N GLU A 121 22.22 7.82 10.34
CA GLU A 121 22.20 7.44 11.75
C GLU A 121 20.79 7.17 12.27
N LEU A 122 19.82 8.02 11.91
CA LEU A 122 18.41 7.78 12.21
C LEU A 122 17.93 6.49 11.51
N TRP A 123 18.21 6.38 10.21
CA TRP A 123 17.71 5.30 9.36
C TRP A 123 18.24 3.93 9.80
N PHE A 124 19.48 3.84 10.26
CA PHE A 124 20.10 2.61 10.74
C PHE A 124 20.07 2.47 12.28
N SER A 125 19.33 3.33 12.97
CA SER A 125 19.19 3.28 14.42
C SER A 125 18.52 1.98 14.92
N GLY A 126 18.69 1.73 16.23
CA GLY A 126 17.99 0.65 16.91
C GLY A 126 16.47 0.78 16.85
N ASP A 127 15.94 2.00 16.95
CA ASP A 127 14.49 2.24 16.91
C ASP A 127 13.92 2.04 15.50
N ALA A 128 14.62 2.52 14.46
CA ALA A 128 14.29 2.21 13.08
C ALA A 128 14.27 0.68 12.82
N THR A 129 15.21 -0.06 13.41
CA THR A 129 15.27 -1.52 13.31
C THR A 129 14.09 -2.19 14.02
N LYS A 130 13.73 -1.76 15.24
CA LYS A 130 12.52 -2.24 15.95
C LYS A 130 11.26 -1.99 15.12
N VAL A 131 11.12 -0.81 14.54
CA VAL A 131 9.97 -0.46 13.69
C VAL A 131 9.91 -1.32 12.44
N ARG A 132 11.03 -1.62 11.77
CA ARG A 132 11.05 -2.56 10.63
C ARG A 132 10.58 -3.96 11.02
N ASN A 133 10.91 -4.42 12.22
CA ASN A 133 10.40 -5.69 12.75
C ASN A 133 8.88 -5.65 13.01
N LEU A 134 8.33 -4.49 13.39
CA LEU A 134 6.87 -4.32 13.48
C LEU A 134 6.22 -4.31 12.09
N VAL A 135 6.88 -3.71 11.09
CA VAL A 135 6.38 -3.71 9.71
C VAL A 135 6.36 -5.11 9.11
N SER A 136 7.37 -5.94 9.37
CA SER A 136 7.47 -7.28 8.79
C SER A 136 6.25 -8.15 9.11
N THR A 137 5.65 -7.96 10.29
CA THR A 137 4.42 -8.64 10.73
C THR A 137 3.24 -7.67 10.88
N CYS A 138 3.24 -6.53 10.17
CA CYS A 138 2.14 -5.57 10.30
C CYS A 138 0.81 -6.20 9.86
N PRO A 139 -0.24 -6.19 10.71
CA PRO A 139 -1.50 -6.86 10.41
C PRO A 139 -2.33 -6.14 9.32
N LYS A 140 -2.04 -4.87 9.05
CA LYS A 140 -2.84 -4.06 8.11
C LYS A 140 -2.70 -4.51 6.66
N ASN A 141 -3.82 -4.46 5.94
CA ASN A 141 -3.91 -4.74 4.50
C ASN A 141 -3.87 -3.51 3.59
N CYS A 142 -3.32 -2.39 4.04
CA CYS A 142 -3.23 -1.16 3.24
C CYS A 142 -2.72 -1.44 1.83
N TRP A 143 -3.25 -0.78 0.81
CA TRP A 143 -2.77 -0.90 -0.58
C TRP A 143 -2.68 0.48 -1.23
N MET A 144 -1.70 1.27 -0.79
CA MET A 144 -1.45 2.62 -1.27
C MET A 144 -0.36 2.63 -2.34
N VAL A 145 -0.52 3.45 -3.38
CA VAL A 145 0.44 3.53 -4.50
C VAL A 145 1.87 3.78 -4.05
N GLY A 146 2.09 4.62 -3.03
CA GLY A 146 3.43 4.93 -2.49
C GLY A 146 4.13 3.73 -1.87
N THR A 147 3.39 2.75 -1.34
CA THR A 147 3.96 1.51 -0.76
C THR A 147 3.91 0.33 -1.73
N ALA A 148 2.93 0.28 -2.63
CA ALA A 148 2.75 -0.80 -3.60
C ALA A 148 3.70 -0.66 -4.80
N ALA A 149 3.91 0.55 -5.33
CA ALA A 149 4.73 0.74 -6.51
C ALA A 149 6.21 0.33 -6.32
N PRO A 150 6.89 0.65 -5.19
CA PRO A 150 8.26 0.19 -4.95
C PRO A 150 8.38 -1.33 -4.93
N VAL A 151 7.47 -2.03 -4.23
CA VAL A 151 7.51 -3.50 -4.14
C VAL A 151 7.11 -4.17 -5.45
N MET A 152 6.19 -3.58 -6.23
CA MET A 152 5.88 -4.04 -7.58
C MET A 152 7.11 -3.98 -8.49
N LYS A 153 7.93 -2.93 -8.39
CA LYS A 153 9.20 -2.81 -9.13
C LYS A 153 10.24 -3.80 -8.64
N LYS A 154 10.41 -3.93 -7.32
CA LYS A 154 11.37 -4.88 -6.70
C LYS A 154 11.07 -6.33 -7.10
N TYR A 155 9.79 -6.69 -7.11
CA TYR A 155 9.32 -8.04 -7.42
C TYR A 155 8.67 -8.15 -8.81
N ILE A 156 9.19 -7.40 -9.80
CA ILE A 156 8.57 -7.19 -11.11
C ILE A 156 8.15 -8.47 -11.83
N LYS A 157 8.83 -9.59 -11.61
CA LYS A 157 8.48 -10.91 -12.17
C LYS A 157 7.02 -11.30 -11.87
N HIS A 158 6.50 -10.96 -10.69
CA HIS A 158 5.15 -11.35 -10.27
C HIS A 158 4.07 -10.48 -10.94
N PRO A 159 4.09 -9.13 -10.85
CA PRO A 159 3.17 -8.30 -11.61
C PRO A 159 3.31 -8.50 -13.13
N ALA A 160 4.52 -8.67 -13.65
CA ALA A 160 4.74 -8.88 -15.08
C ALA A 160 4.08 -10.17 -15.60
N ALA A 161 4.18 -11.28 -14.85
CA ALA A 161 3.50 -12.53 -15.22
C ALA A 161 1.98 -12.35 -15.31
N TRP A 162 1.38 -11.63 -14.35
CA TRP A 162 -0.06 -11.32 -14.39
C TRP A 162 -0.41 -10.38 -15.54
N VAL A 163 0.39 -9.33 -15.76
CA VAL A 163 0.19 -8.34 -16.83
C VAL A 163 0.25 -9.00 -18.20
N ILE A 164 1.27 -9.82 -18.49
CA ILE A 164 1.43 -10.50 -19.77
C ILE A 164 0.23 -11.43 -20.04
N LYS A 165 -0.14 -12.25 -19.04
CA LYS A 165 -1.29 -13.16 -19.14
C LYS A 165 -2.58 -12.41 -19.49
N ASN A 166 -2.86 -11.30 -18.81
CA ASN A 166 -4.10 -10.56 -19.01
C ASN A 166 -4.05 -9.63 -20.22
N LYS A 167 -2.86 -9.21 -20.67
CA LYS A 167 -2.71 -8.47 -21.93
C LYS A 167 -3.06 -9.37 -23.11
N ILE A 168 -2.61 -10.63 -23.10
CA ILE A 168 -3.01 -11.63 -24.11
C ILE A 168 -4.54 -11.83 -24.10
N LYS A 169 -5.16 -11.96 -22.93
CA LYS A 169 -6.64 -12.06 -22.83
C LYS A 169 -7.35 -10.85 -23.44
N SER A 170 -6.90 -9.65 -23.08
CA SER A 170 -7.45 -8.39 -23.60
C SER A 170 -7.35 -8.30 -25.13
N LEU A 171 -6.20 -8.70 -25.71
CA LEU A 171 -6.00 -8.76 -27.17
C LEU A 171 -6.92 -9.80 -27.85
N LEU A 172 -7.23 -10.90 -27.17
CA LEU A 172 -8.17 -11.93 -27.65
C LEU A 172 -9.64 -11.58 -27.38
N GLY A 173 -9.95 -10.38 -26.89
CA GLY A 173 -11.31 -9.96 -26.53
C GLY A 173 -11.92 -10.72 -25.36
N ARG A 174 -11.10 -11.41 -24.55
CA ARG A 174 -11.55 -12.17 -23.38
C ARG A 174 -11.53 -11.28 -22.12
N PRO A 175 -12.53 -11.41 -21.23
CA PRO A 175 -12.57 -10.63 -20.01
C PRO A 175 -11.42 -10.98 -19.06
N ILE A 176 -10.99 -9.99 -18.30
CA ILE A 176 -9.99 -10.10 -17.23
C ILE A 176 -10.70 -10.63 -15.99
N CYS A 177 -10.15 -11.67 -15.37
CA CYS A 177 -10.72 -12.19 -14.14
C CYS A 177 -10.20 -11.36 -12.96
N VAL A 178 -11.12 -10.78 -12.20
CA VAL A 178 -10.83 -10.05 -10.96
C VAL A 178 -11.18 -10.85 -9.70
N ASP A 179 -11.68 -12.07 -9.82
CA ASP A 179 -12.09 -12.89 -8.66
C ASP A 179 -10.97 -13.80 -8.16
N THR A 180 -10.10 -14.26 -9.06
CA THR A 180 -8.88 -14.99 -8.69
C THR A 180 -7.72 -14.02 -8.50
N ILE A 181 -7.51 -13.60 -7.25
CA ILE A 181 -6.42 -12.69 -6.88
C ILE A 181 -5.16 -13.50 -6.54
N PRO A 182 -4.01 -13.28 -7.23
CA PRO A 182 -2.77 -13.92 -6.84
C PRO A 182 -2.20 -13.30 -5.56
N THR A 183 -1.65 -14.15 -4.69
CA THR A 183 -0.86 -13.74 -3.53
C THR A 183 0.57 -14.23 -3.73
N TYR A 184 1.56 -13.40 -3.39
CA TYR A 184 2.98 -13.73 -3.54
C TYR A 184 3.67 -13.65 -2.19
N ASP A 185 4.10 -14.80 -1.68
CA ASP A 185 4.84 -14.90 -0.43
C ASP A 185 6.33 -14.65 -0.68
N VAL A 186 6.73 -13.38 -0.53
CA VAL A 186 8.09 -12.91 -0.79
C VAL A 186 8.46 -11.80 0.19
N GLY A 187 9.74 -11.69 0.52
CA GLY A 187 10.34 -10.51 1.16
C GLY A 187 10.09 -10.32 2.65
N GLN A 188 8.83 -10.39 3.09
CA GLN A 188 8.40 -10.15 4.47
C GLN A 188 7.79 -11.40 5.10
N ASP A 189 7.44 -11.31 6.39
CA ASP A 189 6.79 -12.41 7.11
C ASP A 189 5.41 -12.74 6.52
N SER A 190 5.13 -14.04 6.40
CA SER A 190 3.83 -14.58 6.00
C SER A 190 2.67 -14.12 6.89
N LEU A 191 2.96 -13.64 8.09
CA LEU A 191 2.02 -13.07 9.04
C LEU A 191 1.58 -11.65 8.70
N GLN A 192 2.21 -10.95 7.76
CA GLN A 192 1.79 -9.59 7.37
C GLN A 192 0.38 -9.61 6.75
N GLY A 193 -0.44 -8.60 7.03
CA GLY A 193 -1.71 -8.41 6.32
C GLY A 193 -2.81 -9.42 6.67
N ASP A 194 -2.86 -9.88 7.91
CA ASP A 194 -3.88 -10.83 8.38
C ASP A 194 -5.01 -10.16 9.20
N LEU A 195 -4.96 -8.84 9.36
CA LEU A 195 -5.92 -8.02 10.12
C LEU A 195 -6.12 -8.46 11.58
N ARG A 196 -5.18 -9.22 12.16
CA ARG A 196 -5.25 -9.56 13.59
C ARG A 196 -5.23 -8.30 14.43
N GLU A 197 -6.10 -8.24 15.43
CA GLU A 197 -5.99 -7.25 16.48
C GLU A 197 -4.80 -7.60 17.36
N THR A 198 -3.92 -6.62 17.58
CA THR A 198 -2.73 -6.76 18.43
C THR A 198 -3.01 -6.25 19.85
N GLY A 199 -4.27 -5.98 20.17
CA GLY A 199 -4.74 -5.66 21.52
C GLY A 199 -4.08 -4.41 22.10
N GLY A 200 -3.99 -3.31 21.34
CA GLY A 200 -3.69 -1.96 21.84
C GLY A 200 -2.52 -1.87 22.82
N GLY A 201 -1.56 -2.79 22.75
CA GLY A 201 -0.43 -2.82 23.66
C GLY A 201 0.40 -1.59 23.38
N THR A 202 0.30 -0.59 24.26
CA THR A 202 1.32 0.44 24.39
C THR A 202 2.67 -0.27 24.36
N ILE A 203 3.43 -0.07 23.30
CA ILE A 203 4.87 -0.34 23.34
C ILE A 203 5.35 0.40 24.59
N PRO A 204 6.05 -0.28 25.52
CA PRO A 204 6.30 0.25 26.85
C PRO A 204 6.85 1.68 26.75
N ASP A 205 6.10 2.57 27.39
CA ASP A 205 6.39 3.94 27.80
C ASP A 205 7.64 4.60 27.16
N GLN A 206 7.42 5.62 26.35
CA GLN A 206 8.46 6.55 25.88
C GLN A 206 9.00 7.48 26.99
N SER A 207 8.79 7.18 28.28
CA SER A 207 9.32 7.94 29.42
C SER A 207 10.86 7.98 29.53
N GLY A 208 11.59 7.36 28.59
CA GLY A 208 13.04 7.50 28.44
C GLY A 208 13.50 8.63 27.51
N LEU A 209 12.62 9.21 26.69
CA LEU A 209 12.99 10.31 25.78
C LEU A 209 12.88 11.63 26.54
N LYS A 210 14.02 12.04 27.12
CA LYS A 210 14.20 13.37 27.70
C LYS A 210 13.73 14.42 26.70
N VAL A 211 12.67 15.14 27.08
CA VAL A 211 12.39 16.47 26.56
C VAL A 211 13.54 17.35 27.03
N GLY A 212 14.41 17.73 26.11
CA GLY A 212 15.48 18.71 26.26
C GLY A 212 15.49 19.59 25.04
#